data_AF-A0A7C7QS63-F1
#
_entry.id   AF-A0A7C7QS63-F1
#
_cell.length_a   1.000
_cell.length_b   1.000
_cell.length_c   1.000
_cell.angle_alpha   90.00
_cell.angle_beta   90.00
_cell.angle_gamma   90.00
#
_symmetry.space_group_name_H-M   'P 1'
#
loop_
_entity.id
_entity.type
_entity.pdbx_description
1 polymer ?
#
loop_
_entity_poly.entity_id
_entity_poly.type
_entity_poly.pdbx_seq_one_letter_code
_entity_poly.pdbx_strand_id
1 'polypeptide(L)'
;MSCETNPNKAARAAGKPGIPRLASRSAFYLGLAAGVVIGGLFLARRRVAGMVRRLFKSRFQAGQGAPVDPCSLPELPSRTVVKPVSPDRVAEDCAACGASPKSKPGLWYVVGGEAYCQDCAPQAAREADVDLAVPSPAPPPTPESIAPTPARTVIPISASLRYRSYDPLNPDGKVETRLERRQINVRTNRGWIPVRDGYAVWTHDGRETGLGITPMVVAGGDGHLRADRERGWTITHLESGMRIGGPFQDPLEAQGLASILAPFDWKRPAAAFSPEELSAINQAVRRYTAALADTRARRAAEGEGGGQGKMNRLPDDVDLYDAIVVDDAIGGGMVRVIADRGEHLRVMDSAGDVYDIPRWKAHRPDELDYRVASVAMPFDPAEQDETCEHCGRWTGDSTGTTWFKIFGEAFCGDCAPLAAREHDYVFPDDYVLPADEVPYEG
;
A
#
# COMPACT_ATOMS: atom_id res chain seq x y z
N MET A 1 -59.31 20.61 48.85
CA MET A 1 -57.85 20.78 48.94
C MET A 1 -57.33 21.24 47.58
N SER A 2 -56.33 22.14 47.55
CA SER A 2 -55.45 22.55 46.43
C SER A 2 -55.97 22.34 44.99
N CYS A 3 -56.45 23.37 44.28
CA CYS A 3 -55.76 24.54 43.69
C CYS A 3 -55.27 24.32 42.25
N GLU A 4 -55.97 25.02 41.34
CA GLU A 4 -55.56 25.65 40.07
C GLU A 4 -54.40 25.11 39.22
N THR A 5 -54.65 25.03 37.90
CA THR A 5 -53.75 25.69 36.93
C THR A 5 -54.49 26.14 35.67
N ASN A 6 -54.35 27.44 35.36
CA ASN A 6 -54.66 28.05 34.07
C ASN A 6 -53.38 28.77 33.57
N PRO A 7 -53.34 29.62 32.53
CA PRO A 7 -52.53 29.33 31.35
C PRO A 7 -51.37 30.34 31.13
N ASN A 8 -50.86 30.39 29.90
CA ASN A 8 -49.92 31.36 29.31
C ASN A 8 -48.42 31.12 29.55
N LYS A 9 -47.67 31.04 28.44
CA LYS A 9 -46.85 32.18 27.98
C LYS A 9 -46.30 31.97 26.57
N ALA A 10 -47.00 32.54 25.59
CA ALA A 10 -46.34 33.02 24.38
C ALA A 10 -45.81 34.44 24.66
N ALA A 11 -44.50 34.60 24.74
CA ALA A 11 -43.87 35.93 24.84
C ALA A 11 -42.52 35.91 24.10
N ARG A 12 -42.49 36.50 22.91
CA ARG A 12 -41.24 36.82 22.19
C ARG A 12 -40.54 37.98 22.91
N ALA A 13 -39.22 37.86 23.12
CA ALA A 13 -38.36 39.02 23.37
C ALA A 13 -37.07 38.88 22.54
N ALA A 14 -36.66 39.97 21.90
CA ALA A 14 -35.65 40.04 20.84
C ALA A 14 -34.20 39.71 21.27
N GLY A 15 -33.36 39.26 20.33
CA GLY A 15 -31.98 38.86 20.64
C GLY A 15 -30.97 38.69 19.47
N LYS A 16 -30.91 39.63 18.51
CA LYS A 16 -29.83 39.83 17.50
C LYS A 16 -29.61 38.74 16.41
N PRO A 17 -29.28 39.12 15.16
CA PRO A 17 -28.79 38.20 14.13
C PRO A 17 -27.29 37.92 14.31
N GLY A 18 -26.94 36.73 14.80
CA GLY A 18 -25.57 36.23 14.77
C GLY A 18 -25.23 35.62 13.41
N ILE A 19 -24.20 36.13 12.74
CA ILE A 19 -23.70 35.60 11.46
C ILE A 19 -23.08 34.21 11.72
N PRO A 20 -23.58 33.10 11.13
CA PRO A 20 -22.86 31.83 11.18
C PRO A 20 -21.66 31.90 10.23
N ARG A 21 -20.45 32.05 10.80
CA ARG A 21 -19.18 31.84 10.10
C ARG A 21 -19.03 30.34 9.79
N LEU A 22 -19.63 29.87 8.71
CA LEU A 22 -19.32 28.56 8.11
C LEU A 22 -17.95 28.63 7.40
N ALA A 23 -16.88 28.55 8.17
CA ALA A 23 -15.51 28.68 7.68
C ALA A 23 -14.49 27.80 8.44
N SER A 24 -14.77 26.51 8.63
CA SER A 24 -13.77 25.52 9.10
C SER A 24 -14.19 24.06 8.83
N ARG A 25 -14.14 23.62 7.56
CA ARG A 25 -14.06 22.18 7.18
C ARG A 25 -13.64 21.95 5.72
N SER A 26 -13.96 22.89 4.82
CA SER A 26 -13.65 22.81 3.39
C SER A 26 -12.20 23.18 3.02
N ALA A 27 -11.47 23.88 3.88
CA ALA A 27 -10.10 24.36 3.59
C ALA A 27 -9.07 23.22 3.44
N PHE A 28 -9.26 22.08 4.10
CA PHE A 28 -8.34 20.94 4.03
C PHE A 28 -8.48 20.13 2.72
N TYR A 29 -9.65 20.17 2.08
CA TYR A 29 -9.95 19.38 0.87
C TYR A 29 -9.64 20.11 -0.45
N LEU A 30 -9.40 21.43 -0.42
CA LEU A 30 -9.07 22.23 -1.61
C LEU A 30 -7.58 22.15 -2.00
N GLY A 31 -6.69 21.78 -1.08
CA GLY A 31 -5.25 21.70 -1.34
C GLY A 31 -4.81 20.63 -2.35
N LEU A 32 -5.63 19.58 -2.56
CA LEU A 32 -5.34 18.48 -3.48
C LEU A 32 -6.08 18.57 -4.83
N ALA A 33 -7.02 19.51 -4.99
CA ALA A 33 -7.85 19.63 -6.20
C ALA A 33 -7.29 20.62 -7.25
N ALA A 34 -6.31 21.46 -6.88
CA ALA A 34 -5.83 22.57 -7.72
C ALA A 34 -4.87 22.16 -8.85
N GLY A 35 -4.41 20.91 -8.91
CA GLY A 35 -3.35 20.47 -9.84
C GLY A 35 -3.79 20.08 -11.26
N VAL A 36 -5.09 20.00 -11.57
CA VAL A 36 -5.59 19.19 -12.72
C VAL A 36 -6.25 20.02 -13.85
N VAL A 37 -6.17 21.35 -13.84
CA VAL A 37 -6.88 22.21 -14.83
C VAL A 37 -5.95 23.06 -15.72
N ILE A 38 -4.65 22.74 -15.80
CA ILE A 38 -3.70 23.39 -16.73
C ILE A 38 -3.04 22.33 -17.61
N GLY A 39 -3.84 21.71 -18.49
CA GLY A 39 -3.36 20.64 -19.38
C GLY A 39 -4.25 20.36 -20.60
N GLY A 40 -5.06 21.32 -21.05
CA GLY A 40 -6.11 21.05 -22.04
C GLY A 40 -6.62 22.24 -22.83
N LEU A 41 -5.74 23.13 -23.34
CA LEU A 41 -6.12 24.17 -24.30
C LEU A 41 -4.95 24.77 -25.11
N PHE A 42 -4.02 23.91 -25.55
CA PHE A 42 -2.93 24.26 -26.46
C PHE A 42 -3.14 23.71 -27.87
N LEU A 43 -4.21 24.14 -28.57
CA LEU A 43 -4.34 23.96 -30.03
C LEU A 43 -5.42 24.85 -30.69
N ALA A 44 -5.53 26.15 -30.33
CA ALA A 44 -6.10 27.20 -31.20
C ALA A 44 -6.05 28.61 -30.56
N ARG A 45 -5.31 29.55 -31.19
CA ARG A 45 -5.41 31.05 -31.17
C ARG A 45 -4.08 31.77 -30.89
N ARG A 46 -3.23 31.85 -31.92
CA ARG A 46 -1.98 32.66 -31.89
C ARG A 46 -2.18 34.17 -32.18
N ARG A 47 -3.38 34.75 -31.95
CA ARG A 47 -3.71 36.15 -32.32
C ARG A 47 -4.57 36.97 -31.33
N VAL A 48 -4.77 36.54 -30.06
CA VAL A 48 -5.53 37.34 -29.06
C VAL A 48 -4.84 37.42 -27.68
N ALA A 49 -3.50 37.48 -27.65
CA ALA A 49 -2.73 37.51 -26.39
C ALA A 49 -2.44 38.92 -25.84
N GLY A 50 -2.69 39.99 -26.61
CA GLY A 50 -2.25 41.35 -26.25
C GLY A 50 -3.17 42.12 -25.30
N MET A 51 -4.49 41.89 -25.33
CA MET A 51 -5.47 42.84 -24.76
C MET A 51 -6.00 42.47 -23.37
N VAL A 52 -6.09 41.17 -23.04
CA VAL A 52 -6.67 40.70 -21.76
C VAL A 52 -5.74 40.97 -20.57
N ARG A 53 -4.42 41.08 -20.80
CA ARG A 53 -3.40 41.20 -19.74
C ARG A 53 -3.42 42.53 -18.96
N ARG A 54 -4.18 43.54 -19.41
CA ARG A 54 -4.33 44.84 -18.71
C ARG A 54 -5.61 44.95 -17.86
N LEU A 55 -6.63 44.11 -18.08
CA LEU A 55 -7.92 44.23 -17.38
C LEU A 55 -8.03 43.39 -16.09
N PHE A 56 -7.16 42.39 -15.90
CA PHE A 56 -7.20 41.51 -14.72
C PHE A 56 -6.25 41.91 -13.56
N LYS A 57 -5.49 43.00 -13.69
CA LYS A 57 -4.44 43.36 -12.71
C LYS A 57 -4.89 44.21 -11.52
N SER A 58 -6.19 44.48 -11.37
CA SER A 58 -6.73 45.48 -10.40
C SER A 58 -7.87 44.99 -9.49
N ARG A 59 -8.17 43.68 -9.42
CA ARG A 59 -9.31 43.16 -8.61
C ARG A 59 -9.03 42.00 -7.64
N PHE A 60 -7.77 41.61 -7.44
CA PHE A 60 -7.38 40.62 -6.42
C PHE A 60 -6.34 41.21 -5.45
N GLN A 61 -6.78 42.14 -4.61
CA GLN A 61 -6.19 42.40 -3.30
C GLN A 61 -7.27 42.18 -2.23
N ALA A 62 -7.35 40.94 -1.74
CA ALA A 62 -8.17 40.56 -0.59
C ALA A 62 -7.28 39.70 0.33
N GLY A 63 -7.25 40.06 1.61
CA GLY A 63 -6.28 39.64 2.64
C GLY A 63 -5.59 38.28 2.46
N GLN A 64 -4.25 38.32 2.33
CA GLN A 64 -3.41 37.20 2.75
C GLN A 64 -3.52 37.08 4.27
N GLY A 65 -4.25 36.07 4.74
CA GLY A 65 -4.10 35.60 6.11
C GLY A 65 -2.71 35.00 6.28
N ALA A 66 -2.10 35.21 7.46
CA ALA A 66 -0.82 34.60 7.79
C ALA A 66 -0.92 33.06 7.72
N PRO A 67 0.19 32.35 7.38
CA PRO A 67 0.20 30.89 7.42
C PRO A 67 -0.16 30.40 8.83
N VAL A 68 -1.07 29.42 8.89
CA VAL A 68 -1.45 28.75 10.15
C VAL A 68 -0.27 27.89 10.59
N ASP A 69 0.19 28.10 11.83
CA ASP A 69 1.27 27.31 12.42
C ASP A 69 0.81 25.87 12.66
N PRO A 70 1.44 24.84 12.04
CA PRO A 70 1.07 23.44 12.26
C PRO A 70 1.26 22.95 13.69
N CYS A 71 2.01 23.67 14.54
CA CYS A 71 2.11 23.40 15.98
C CYS A 71 0.89 23.93 16.78
N SER A 72 -0.06 24.60 16.13
CA SER A 72 -1.27 25.20 16.76
C SER A 72 -2.56 24.47 16.40
N LEU A 73 -2.55 23.12 16.38
CA LEU A 73 -3.78 22.35 16.38
C LEU A 73 -4.50 22.55 17.72
N PRO A 74 -5.77 22.98 17.75
CA PRO A 74 -6.53 23.03 18.99
C PRO A 74 -6.66 21.60 19.52
N GLU A 75 -6.25 21.38 20.77
CA GLU A 75 -6.45 20.11 21.46
C GLU A 75 -7.94 19.75 21.40
N LEU A 76 -8.26 18.64 20.73
CA LEU A 76 -9.61 18.09 20.78
C LEU A 76 -9.88 17.70 22.25
N PRO A 77 -11.03 18.08 22.82
CA PRO A 77 -11.34 17.73 24.19
C PRO A 77 -11.29 16.21 24.33
N SER A 78 -10.47 15.73 25.26
CA SER A 78 -10.34 14.30 25.53
C SER A 78 -11.70 13.74 25.95
N ARG A 79 -12.18 12.74 25.21
CA ARG A 79 -13.42 12.06 25.56
C ARG A 79 -13.26 11.33 26.88
N THR A 80 -14.33 11.31 27.66
CA THR A 80 -14.36 10.58 28.93
C THR A 80 -14.32 9.09 28.63
N VAL A 81 -13.36 8.37 29.22
CA VAL A 81 -13.24 6.92 29.08
C VAL A 81 -13.94 6.22 30.24
N VAL A 82 -14.98 5.46 29.95
CA VAL A 82 -15.74 4.66 30.91
C VAL A 82 -15.05 3.32 31.11
N LYS A 83 -14.70 2.99 32.36
CA LYS A 83 -14.11 1.70 32.73
C LYS A 83 -15.20 0.64 33.00
N PRO A 84 -14.93 -0.64 32.74
CA PRO A 84 -15.85 -1.71 33.08
C PRO A 84 -15.99 -1.82 34.61
N VAL A 85 -17.19 -2.18 35.05
CA VAL A 85 -17.61 -2.37 36.43
C VAL A 85 -17.82 -3.87 36.67
N SER A 86 -17.47 -4.37 37.87
CA SER A 86 -17.74 -5.78 38.23
C SER A 86 -19.25 -6.04 38.22
N PRO A 87 -19.74 -7.18 37.69
CA PRO A 87 -21.16 -7.55 37.74
C PRO A 87 -21.77 -7.44 39.14
N ASP A 88 -21.02 -7.78 40.19
CA ASP A 88 -21.48 -7.74 41.60
C ASP A 88 -21.77 -6.32 42.12
N ARG A 89 -21.30 -5.28 41.40
CA ARG A 89 -21.54 -3.87 41.73
C ARG A 89 -22.65 -3.24 40.88
N VAL A 90 -23.22 -4.00 39.95
CA VAL A 90 -24.33 -3.57 39.11
C VAL A 90 -25.62 -4.15 39.71
N ALA A 91 -26.44 -3.29 40.31
CA ALA A 91 -27.70 -3.68 40.96
C ALA A 91 -28.88 -3.72 39.98
N GLU A 92 -28.74 -3.11 38.81
CA GLU A 92 -29.78 -2.89 37.81
C GLU A 92 -29.58 -3.81 36.60
N ASP A 93 -30.68 -4.18 35.94
CA ASP A 93 -30.62 -4.92 34.68
C ASP A 93 -30.19 -3.99 33.52
N CYS A 94 -29.69 -4.56 32.43
CA CYS A 94 -29.20 -3.81 31.28
C CYS A 94 -30.32 -2.94 30.66
N ALA A 95 -30.16 -1.61 30.69
CA ALA A 95 -31.19 -0.66 30.26
C ALA A 95 -31.71 -0.88 28.82
N ALA A 96 -30.84 -1.38 27.92
CA ALA A 96 -31.20 -1.66 26.53
C ALA A 96 -31.90 -3.01 26.27
N CYS A 97 -31.67 -4.03 27.09
CA CYS A 97 -32.12 -5.41 26.78
C CYS A 97 -32.70 -6.20 27.96
N GLY A 98 -32.78 -5.63 29.16
CA GLY A 98 -33.34 -6.27 30.35
C GLY A 98 -32.54 -7.48 30.87
N ALA A 99 -31.35 -7.76 30.32
CA ALA A 99 -30.49 -8.83 30.82
C ALA A 99 -29.98 -8.49 32.22
N SER A 100 -29.99 -9.45 33.14
CA SER A 100 -29.50 -9.26 34.50
C SER A 100 -28.01 -9.60 34.63
N PRO A 101 -27.20 -8.87 35.44
CA PRO A 101 -25.79 -9.20 35.69
C PRO A 101 -25.54 -10.64 36.13
N LYS A 102 -26.51 -11.26 36.85
CA LYS A 102 -26.45 -12.67 37.26
C LYS A 102 -26.69 -13.66 36.12
N SER A 103 -27.44 -13.25 35.09
CA SER A 103 -27.82 -14.09 33.95
C SER A 103 -26.81 -14.03 32.80
N LYS A 104 -26.03 -12.95 32.71
CA LYS A 104 -25.14 -12.67 31.59
C LYS A 104 -23.74 -12.30 32.10
N PRO A 105 -22.84 -13.29 32.26
CA PRO A 105 -21.45 -13.02 32.63
C PRO A 105 -20.74 -12.25 31.53
N GLY A 106 -19.80 -11.38 31.89
CA GLY A 106 -19.05 -10.55 30.97
C GLY A 106 -18.73 -9.18 31.56
N LEU A 107 -18.33 -8.25 30.70
CA LEU A 107 -18.06 -6.86 31.08
C LEU A 107 -19.36 -6.06 31.17
N TRP A 108 -19.45 -5.19 32.17
CA TRP A 108 -20.57 -4.27 32.36
C TRP A 108 -20.05 -2.84 32.43
N TYR A 109 -20.81 -1.89 31.91
CA TYR A 109 -20.44 -0.48 31.85
C TYR A 109 -21.59 0.37 32.37
N VAL A 110 -21.28 1.46 33.06
CA VAL A 110 -22.27 2.46 33.48
C VAL A 110 -22.08 3.70 32.63
N VAL A 111 -23.03 3.98 31.74
CA VAL A 111 -22.99 5.07 30.77
C VAL A 111 -24.18 5.98 31.00
N GLY A 112 -23.96 7.28 31.17
CA GLY A 112 -25.03 8.24 31.49
C GLY A 112 -25.71 8.04 32.86
N GLY A 113 -25.22 7.11 33.69
CA GLY A 113 -25.82 6.70 34.96
C GLY A 113 -26.55 5.36 34.92
N GLU A 114 -26.78 4.79 33.74
CA GLU A 114 -27.48 3.52 33.55
C GLU A 114 -26.52 2.36 33.25
N ALA A 115 -26.91 1.13 33.62
CA ALA A 115 -26.13 -0.07 33.39
C ALA A 115 -26.33 -0.69 31.99
N TYR A 116 -25.23 -1.05 31.33
CA TYR A 116 -25.22 -1.71 30.02
C TYR A 116 -24.29 -2.93 30.02
N CYS A 117 -24.79 -4.05 29.49
CA CYS A 117 -23.96 -5.25 29.25
C CYS A 117 -23.00 -5.04 28.06
N GLN A 118 -21.95 -5.87 27.98
CA GLN A 118 -20.88 -5.81 26.96
C GLN A 118 -21.36 -5.60 25.51
N ASP A 119 -22.48 -6.19 25.11
CA ASP A 119 -22.99 -6.11 23.74
C ASP A 119 -23.77 -4.80 23.47
N CYS A 120 -24.38 -4.21 24.50
CA CYS A 120 -25.21 -3.01 24.38
C CYS A 120 -24.41 -1.73 24.65
N ALA A 121 -23.39 -1.79 25.50
CA ALA A 121 -22.57 -0.65 25.88
C ALA A 121 -21.94 0.09 24.68
N PRO A 122 -21.46 -0.56 23.58
CA PRO A 122 -20.89 0.14 22.43
C PRO A 122 -21.89 1.02 21.66
N GLN A 123 -23.20 0.80 21.82
CA GLN A 123 -24.22 1.72 21.28
C GLN A 123 -24.42 2.90 22.23
N ALA A 124 -24.69 2.65 23.52
CA ALA A 124 -24.89 3.69 24.53
C ALA A 124 -23.69 4.66 24.62
N ALA A 125 -22.46 4.14 24.51
CA ALA A 125 -21.24 4.95 24.50
C ALA A 125 -21.17 5.92 23.31
N ARG A 126 -21.59 5.49 22.12
CA ARG A 126 -21.69 6.34 20.92
C ARG A 126 -22.77 7.41 21.03
N GLU A 127 -23.88 7.10 21.70
CA GLU A 127 -24.97 8.04 21.94
C GLU A 127 -24.61 9.09 23.01
N ALA A 128 -23.78 8.73 23.98
CA ALA A 128 -23.29 9.61 25.05
C ALA A 128 -21.94 10.33 24.75
N ASP A 129 -21.35 10.14 23.55
CA ASP A 129 -20.03 10.64 23.13
C ASP A 129 -18.87 10.30 24.09
N VAL A 130 -18.89 9.08 24.66
CA VAL A 130 -17.84 8.55 25.55
C VAL A 130 -17.18 7.31 24.93
N ASP A 131 -15.93 7.04 25.32
CA ASP A 131 -15.20 5.85 24.89
C ASP A 131 -15.24 4.77 25.99
N LEU A 132 -15.19 3.48 25.62
CA LEU A 132 -15.17 2.36 26.55
C LEU A 132 -13.76 1.77 26.68
N ALA A 133 -13.29 1.55 27.92
CA ALA A 133 -12.04 0.84 28.14
C ALA A 133 -12.24 -0.68 28.02
N VAL A 134 -11.59 -1.30 27.04
CA VAL A 134 -11.49 -2.77 26.98
C VAL A 134 -10.35 -3.21 27.91
N PRO A 135 -10.57 -4.14 28.86
CA PRO A 135 -9.49 -4.66 29.69
C PRO A 135 -8.55 -5.52 28.84
N SER A 136 -7.25 -5.22 28.89
CA SER A 136 -6.23 -6.09 28.29
C SER A 136 -6.32 -7.49 28.90
N PRO A 137 -6.24 -8.57 28.10
CA PRO A 137 -6.11 -9.91 28.64
C PRO A 137 -4.85 -10.00 29.52
N ALA A 138 -4.95 -10.71 30.64
CA ALA A 138 -3.79 -10.96 31.49
C ALA A 138 -2.72 -11.72 30.68
N PRO A 139 -1.42 -11.41 30.86
CA PRO A 139 -0.35 -12.17 30.22
C PRO A 139 -0.44 -13.66 30.64
N PRO A 140 -0.16 -14.60 29.72
CA PRO A 140 -0.20 -16.02 30.05
C PRO A 140 0.78 -16.34 31.19
N PRO A 141 0.45 -17.30 32.07
CA PRO A 141 1.32 -17.64 33.19
C PRO A 141 2.66 -18.17 32.67
N THR A 142 3.75 -17.56 33.13
CA THR A 142 5.11 -18.00 32.84
C THR A 142 5.28 -19.45 33.31
N PRO A 143 5.64 -20.41 32.44
CA PRO A 143 5.81 -21.80 32.86
C PRO A 143 6.93 -21.93 33.89
N GLU A 144 6.71 -22.76 34.91
CA GLU A 144 7.66 -22.95 36.01
C GLU A 144 8.98 -23.57 35.52
N SER A 145 10.08 -23.06 36.08
CA SER A 145 11.45 -23.34 35.65
C SER A 145 11.87 -24.79 35.93
N ILE A 146 12.08 -25.58 34.87
CA ILE A 146 12.81 -26.85 34.94
C ILE A 146 14.32 -26.55 35.01
N ALA A 147 15.02 -27.28 35.88
CA ALA A 147 16.43 -27.06 36.24
C ALA A 147 17.42 -27.13 35.05
N PRO A 148 18.58 -26.44 35.13
CA PRO A 148 19.40 -26.15 33.95
C PRO A 148 20.30 -27.31 33.50
N THR A 149 20.34 -27.55 32.19
CA THR A 149 21.41 -28.31 31.51
C THR A 149 22.44 -27.31 30.96
N PRO A 150 23.76 -27.55 31.08
CA PRO A 150 24.77 -26.51 30.84
C PRO A 150 25.01 -26.20 29.35
N ALA A 151 25.33 -24.92 29.11
CA ALA A 151 26.05 -24.41 27.94
C ALA A 151 25.44 -24.66 26.54
N ARG A 152 24.26 -24.08 26.31
CA ARG A 152 24.04 -23.34 25.04
C ARG A 152 23.87 -21.86 25.39
N THR A 153 24.69 -20.99 24.79
CA THR A 153 24.61 -19.54 24.99
C THR A 153 23.36 -18.99 24.32
N VAL A 154 22.20 -19.18 24.95
CA VAL A 154 20.97 -18.49 24.59
C VAL A 154 21.12 -17.05 25.07
N ILE A 155 21.47 -16.16 24.15
CA ILE A 155 21.43 -14.72 24.40
C ILE A 155 19.97 -14.38 24.76
N PRO A 156 19.68 -13.85 25.96
CA PRO A 156 18.32 -13.51 26.31
C PRO A 156 17.88 -12.34 25.42
N ILE A 157 16.93 -12.63 24.52
CA ILE A 157 16.18 -11.63 23.77
C ILE A 157 15.32 -10.87 24.79
N SER A 158 15.98 -9.91 25.41
CA SER A 158 15.37 -8.93 26.29
C SER A 158 14.48 -8.04 25.42
N ALA A 159 13.30 -7.67 25.92
CA ALA A 159 12.31 -6.81 25.24
C ALA A 159 12.79 -5.34 25.07
N SER A 160 14.10 -5.14 25.10
CA SER A 160 14.87 -3.93 24.85
C SER A 160 15.94 -4.17 23.76
N LEU A 161 15.78 -5.21 22.92
CA LEU A 161 16.21 -5.15 21.52
C LEU A 161 15.47 -3.99 20.84
N ARG A 162 16.09 -2.83 21.04
CA ARG A 162 16.08 -1.63 20.23
C ARG A 162 15.34 -1.83 18.92
N TYR A 163 14.33 -0.98 18.73
CA TYR A 163 14.01 -0.34 17.46
C TYR A 163 15.31 0.21 16.82
N ARG A 164 16.17 -0.67 16.28
CA ARG A 164 17.40 -0.34 15.55
C ARG A 164 16.97 0.14 14.18
N SER A 165 16.49 1.38 14.12
CA SER A 165 16.29 2.14 12.88
C SER A 165 15.74 1.30 11.72
N TYR A 166 14.70 0.50 11.98
CA TYR A 166 13.79 0.11 10.93
C TYR A 166 13.07 1.41 10.58
N ASP A 167 13.57 2.13 9.58
CA ASP A 167 12.77 3.13 8.88
C ASP A 167 11.76 2.31 8.08
N PRO A 168 10.47 2.22 8.48
CA PRO A 168 9.46 1.49 7.70
C PRO A 168 9.20 2.16 6.33
N LEU A 169 9.91 3.25 6.03
CA LEU A 169 9.89 4.01 4.79
C LEU A 169 11.22 3.90 4.02
N ASN A 170 12.13 2.99 4.42
CA ASN A 170 13.27 2.61 3.59
C ASN A 170 12.72 1.88 2.35
N PRO A 171 12.95 2.36 1.11
CA PRO A 171 12.54 1.66 -0.11
C PRO A 171 13.16 0.26 -0.27
N ASP A 172 14.24 -0.05 0.46
CA ASP A 172 14.86 -1.38 0.52
C ASP A 172 14.16 -2.29 1.53
N GLY A 173 13.38 -1.73 2.46
CA GLY A 173 12.61 -2.45 3.48
C GLY A 173 11.27 -3.03 3.00
N LYS A 174 11.12 -3.23 1.68
CA LYS A 174 9.91 -3.82 1.08
C LYS A 174 9.66 -5.21 1.68
N VAL A 175 8.43 -5.45 2.11
CA VAL A 175 7.97 -6.82 2.38
C VAL A 175 7.40 -7.39 1.10
N GLU A 176 7.75 -8.62 0.76
CA GLU A 176 7.19 -9.28 -0.41
C GLU A 176 5.67 -9.50 -0.23
N THR A 177 4.90 -9.19 -1.27
CA THR A 177 3.45 -9.30 -1.27
C THR A 177 2.92 -10.02 -2.50
N ARG A 178 1.80 -10.72 -2.33
CA ARG A 178 1.03 -11.39 -3.38
C ARG A 178 -0.37 -10.79 -3.47
N LEU A 179 -0.96 -10.84 -4.66
CA LEU A 179 -2.28 -10.28 -4.94
C LEU A 179 -3.34 -11.39 -5.06
N GLU A 180 -4.46 -11.25 -4.34
CA GLU A 180 -5.63 -12.12 -4.48
C GLU A 180 -6.82 -11.31 -5.02
N ARG A 181 -7.40 -11.71 -6.16
CA ARG A 181 -8.56 -10.99 -6.73
C ARG A 181 -9.78 -11.11 -5.80
N ARG A 182 -10.35 -9.97 -5.40
CA ARG A 182 -11.49 -9.89 -4.47
C ARG A 182 -12.34 -8.65 -4.73
N GLN A 183 -13.64 -8.74 -4.43
CA GLN A 183 -14.49 -7.54 -4.38
C GLN A 183 -14.09 -6.66 -3.18
N ILE A 184 -13.74 -5.40 -3.45
CA ILE A 184 -13.35 -4.42 -2.43
C ILE A 184 -14.38 -3.30 -2.40
N ASN A 185 -14.80 -2.89 -1.19
CA ASN A 185 -15.70 -1.77 -1.01
C ASN A 185 -14.90 -0.46 -0.90
N VAL A 186 -15.01 0.41 -1.89
CA VAL A 186 -14.34 1.72 -1.91
C VAL A 186 -15.30 2.79 -1.40
N ARG A 187 -14.80 3.66 -0.51
CA ARG A 187 -15.56 4.77 0.07
C ARG A 187 -15.28 6.06 -0.69
N THR A 188 -16.34 6.66 -1.21
CA THR A 188 -16.30 7.95 -1.92
C THR A 188 -17.10 9.02 -1.18
N ASN A 189 -17.03 10.27 -1.64
CA ASN A 189 -17.87 11.36 -1.16
C ASN A 189 -19.38 11.17 -1.47
N ARG A 190 -19.74 10.20 -2.31
CA ARG A 190 -21.13 9.86 -2.67
C ARG A 190 -21.60 8.54 -2.04
N GLY A 191 -20.76 7.87 -1.24
CA GLY A 191 -21.09 6.61 -0.57
C GLY A 191 -20.11 5.49 -0.86
N TRP A 192 -20.48 4.28 -0.45
CA TRP A 192 -19.73 3.04 -0.64
C TRP A 192 -20.04 2.39 -1.99
N ILE A 193 -19.03 1.83 -2.64
CA ILE A 193 -19.15 1.22 -3.97
C ILE A 193 -18.40 -0.11 -3.99
N PRO A 194 -19.05 -1.22 -4.36
CA PRO A 194 -18.37 -2.50 -4.55
C PRO A 194 -17.60 -2.50 -5.88
N VAL A 195 -16.28 -2.64 -5.79
CA VAL A 195 -15.37 -2.79 -6.93
C VAL A 195 -15.00 -4.26 -7.05
N ARG A 196 -15.56 -4.94 -8.07
CA ARG A 196 -15.41 -6.40 -8.25
C ARG A 196 -14.02 -6.83 -8.69
N ASP A 197 -13.32 -5.99 -9.44
CA ASP A 197 -11.99 -6.27 -10.00
C ASP A 197 -10.86 -5.69 -9.13
N GLY A 198 -11.04 -5.76 -7.81
CA GLY A 198 -10.00 -5.39 -6.85
C GLY A 198 -9.07 -6.56 -6.54
N TYR A 199 -7.98 -6.27 -5.84
CA TYR A 199 -7.03 -7.26 -5.31
C TYR A 199 -6.78 -6.99 -3.83
N ALA A 200 -7.00 -7.97 -2.96
CA ALA A 200 -6.51 -7.92 -1.59
C ALA A 200 -4.99 -8.18 -1.60
N VAL A 201 -4.26 -7.42 -0.78
CA VAL A 201 -2.80 -7.56 -0.65
C VAL A 201 -2.49 -8.45 0.54
N TRP A 202 -1.74 -9.51 0.27
CA TRP A 202 -1.24 -10.45 1.27
C TRP A 202 0.27 -10.36 1.31
N THR A 203 0.88 -10.51 2.48
CA THR A 203 2.32 -10.80 2.58
C THR A 203 2.63 -12.21 2.07
N HIS A 204 3.88 -12.46 1.68
CA HIS A 204 4.31 -13.78 1.19
C HIS A 204 4.02 -14.90 2.22
N ASP A 205 4.18 -14.63 3.52
CA ASP A 205 3.85 -15.53 4.64
C ASP A 205 2.35 -15.91 4.78
N GLY A 206 1.50 -15.46 3.85
CA GLY A 206 0.09 -15.82 3.81
C GLY A 206 -0.81 -14.98 4.71
N ARG A 207 -0.35 -13.85 5.28
CA ARG A 207 -1.20 -12.93 6.06
C ARG A 207 -1.79 -11.82 5.19
N GLU A 208 -3.10 -11.60 5.28
CA GLU A 208 -3.75 -10.43 4.65
C GLU A 208 -3.31 -9.16 5.38
N THR A 209 -2.83 -8.16 4.64
CA THR A 209 -2.28 -6.91 5.20
C THR A 209 -3.34 -5.96 5.75
N GLY A 210 -4.56 -5.98 5.17
CA GLY A 210 -5.57 -4.92 5.32
C GLY A 210 -5.52 -3.84 4.21
N LEU A 211 -4.59 -3.97 3.26
CA LEU A 211 -4.54 -3.17 2.03
C LEU A 211 -5.23 -3.88 0.86
N GLY A 212 -5.77 -3.07 -0.05
CA GLY A 212 -6.30 -3.53 -1.32
C GLY A 212 -5.95 -2.61 -2.48
N ILE A 213 -5.80 -3.19 -3.66
CA ILE A 213 -5.55 -2.48 -4.92
C ILE A 213 -6.86 -2.43 -5.69
N THR A 214 -7.32 -1.23 -6.07
CA THR A 214 -8.56 -1.04 -6.83
C THR A 214 -8.36 -0.09 -8.00
N PRO A 215 -9.04 -0.30 -9.15
CA PRO A 215 -9.14 0.72 -10.19
C PRO A 215 -9.75 2.00 -9.63
N MET A 216 -9.35 3.17 -10.15
CA MET A 216 -9.92 4.45 -9.76
C MET A 216 -11.43 4.47 -9.94
N VAL A 217 -12.15 4.82 -8.88
CA VAL A 217 -13.58 5.10 -8.99
C VAL A 217 -13.78 6.54 -9.47
N VAL A 218 -14.49 6.69 -10.59
CA VAL A 218 -14.85 7.99 -11.16
C VAL A 218 -16.36 8.10 -11.40
N ALA A 219 -16.87 9.32 -11.47
CA ALA A 219 -18.23 9.56 -11.92
C ALA A 219 -18.29 9.50 -13.46
N GLY A 220 -19.20 8.68 -14.01
CA GLY A 220 -19.58 8.71 -15.41
C GLY A 220 -20.36 9.98 -15.78
N GLY A 221 -20.62 10.15 -17.08
CA GLY A 221 -21.41 11.29 -17.59
C GLY A 221 -22.88 11.28 -17.16
N ASP A 222 -23.38 10.12 -16.74
CA ASP A 222 -24.68 9.89 -16.10
C ASP A 222 -24.68 10.22 -14.58
N GLY A 223 -23.52 10.52 -14.01
CA GLY A 223 -23.34 10.74 -12.57
C GLY A 223 -23.24 9.45 -11.75
N HIS A 224 -23.40 8.26 -12.34
CA HIS A 224 -23.15 7.01 -11.64
C HIS A 224 -21.64 6.80 -11.45
N LEU A 225 -21.27 6.15 -10.35
CA LEU A 225 -19.86 5.91 -10.02
C LEU A 225 -19.46 4.54 -10.54
N ARG A 226 -18.34 4.49 -11.25
CA ARG A 226 -17.80 3.27 -11.86
C ARG A 226 -16.31 3.14 -11.58
N ALA A 227 -15.85 1.92 -11.45
CA ALA A 227 -14.42 1.60 -11.50
C ALA A 227 -13.92 1.83 -12.94
N ASP A 228 -12.78 2.49 -13.08
CA ASP A 228 -12.21 2.92 -14.36
C ASP A 228 -10.71 2.64 -14.34
N ARG A 229 -10.29 1.61 -15.08
CA ARG A 229 -8.90 1.14 -15.13
C ARG A 229 -8.01 2.08 -15.96
N GLU A 230 -8.56 2.79 -16.94
CA GLU A 230 -7.84 3.76 -17.78
C GLU A 230 -7.44 5.00 -16.98
N ARG A 231 -8.17 5.30 -15.91
CA ARG A 231 -7.82 6.33 -14.91
C ARG A 231 -6.75 5.88 -13.91
N GLY A 232 -6.31 4.62 -13.98
CA GLY A 232 -5.27 4.06 -13.15
C GLY A 232 -5.79 3.36 -11.88
N TRP A 233 -4.85 2.91 -11.06
CA TRP A 233 -5.07 2.07 -9.89
C TRP A 233 -4.73 2.80 -8.59
N THR A 234 -5.31 2.37 -7.47
CA THR A 234 -5.15 3.04 -6.17
C THR A 234 -5.01 2.02 -5.05
N ILE A 235 -4.19 2.38 -4.05
CA ILE A 235 -4.13 1.65 -2.79
C ILE A 235 -5.26 2.13 -1.88
N THR A 236 -6.02 1.18 -1.36
CA THR A 236 -7.24 1.35 -0.58
C THR A 236 -7.07 0.65 0.77
N HIS A 237 -7.41 1.33 1.86
CA HIS A 237 -7.50 0.72 3.18
C HIS A 237 -8.80 -0.07 3.28
N LEU A 238 -8.74 -1.41 3.37
CA LEU A 238 -9.92 -2.28 3.24
C LEU A 238 -11.00 -1.97 4.28
N GLU A 239 -10.62 -1.76 5.55
CA GLU A 239 -11.55 -1.51 6.67
C GLU A 239 -12.34 -0.20 6.50
N SER A 240 -11.72 0.84 5.92
CA SER A 240 -12.33 2.17 5.80
C SER A 240 -12.83 2.52 4.40
N GLY A 241 -12.48 1.71 3.40
CA GLY A 241 -12.64 1.97 1.97
C GLY A 241 -11.89 3.19 1.45
N MET A 242 -11.06 3.84 2.26
CA MET A 242 -10.40 5.10 1.88
C MET A 242 -9.15 4.84 1.03
N ARG A 243 -8.95 5.69 0.01
CA ARG A 243 -7.71 5.73 -0.78
C ARG A 243 -6.54 6.24 0.07
N ILE A 244 -5.44 5.49 0.06
CA ILE A 244 -4.15 5.83 0.65
C ILE A 244 -3.20 6.42 -0.41
N GLY A 245 -3.17 5.83 -1.61
CA GLY A 245 -2.18 6.17 -2.66
C GLY A 245 -2.70 6.08 -4.09
N GLY A 246 -1.87 6.48 -5.06
CA GLY A 246 -2.15 6.48 -6.51
C GLY A 246 -2.51 7.88 -7.06
N PRO A 247 -2.95 7.98 -8.33
CA PRO A 247 -3.12 6.88 -9.27
C PRO A 247 -1.80 6.26 -9.73
N PHE A 248 -1.82 4.95 -9.94
CA PHE A 248 -0.78 4.15 -10.57
C PHE A 248 -1.24 3.72 -11.96
N GLN A 249 -0.32 3.42 -12.87
CA GLN A 249 -0.62 3.05 -14.25
C GLN A 249 -1.27 1.66 -14.32
N ASP A 250 -0.81 0.74 -13.48
CA ASP A 250 -1.19 -0.66 -13.44
C ASP A 250 -1.23 -1.21 -11.98
N PRO A 251 -1.67 -2.47 -11.76
CA PRO A 251 -1.67 -3.08 -10.43
C PRO A 251 -0.28 -3.35 -9.83
N LEU A 252 0.76 -3.53 -10.64
CA LEU A 252 2.10 -3.90 -10.19
C LEU A 252 2.84 -2.70 -9.58
N GLU A 253 2.73 -1.52 -10.21
CA GLU A 253 3.15 -0.26 -9.59
C GLU A 253 2.41 0.01 -8.26
N ALA A 254 1.11 -0.31 -8.20
CA ALA A 254 0.38 -0.19 -6.95
C ALA A 254 0.89 -1.20 -5.90
N GLN A 255 1.15 -2.45 -6.29
CA GLN A 255 1.72 -3.48 -5.43
C GLN A 255 3.10 -3.08 -4.90
N GLY A 256 3.93 -2.41 -5.70
CA GLY A 256 5.21 -1.86 -5.25
C GLY A 256 5.08 -0.88 -4.08
N LEU A 257 4.05 -0.02 -4.06
CA LEU A 257 3.72 0.78 -2.88
C LEU A 257 3.15 -0.10 -1.74
N ALA A 258 2.29 -1.06 -2.07
CA ALA A 258 1.67 -1.92 -1.07
C ALA A 258 2.71 -2.74 -0.26
N SER A 259 3.77 -3.22 -0.91
CA SER A 259 4.93 -3.87 -0.28
C SER A 259 5.72 -2.97 0.67
N ILE A 260 5.82 -1.67 0.37
CA ILE A 260 6.43 -0.67 1.28
C ILE A 260 5.50 -0.38 2.47
N LEU A 261 4.19 -0.42 2.26
CA LEU A 261 3.19 -0.14 3.30
C LEU A 261 2.81 -1.39 4.13
N ALA A 262 3.11 -2.60 3.68
CA ALA A 262 2.76 -3.86 4.34
C ALA A 262 3.25 -4.03 5.81
N PRO A 263 4.36 -3.41 6.27
CA PRO A 263 4.77 -3.47 7.68
C PRO A 263 3.80 -2.82 8.67
N PHE A 264 2.94 -1.89 8.23
CA PHE A 264 1.96 -1.24 9.11
C PHE A 264 0.74 -2.15 9.33
N ASP A 265 0.14 -2.10 10.53
CA ASP A 265 -1.15 -2.74 10.77
C ASP A 265 -2.27 -1.93 10.10
N TRP A 266 -2.81 -2.46 8.99
CA TRP A 266 -3.98 -1.94 8.25
C TRP A 266 -5.28 -2.71 8.53
N LYS A 267 -5.32 -3.55 9.57
CA LYS A 267 -6.56 -4.18 10.04
C LYS A 267 -7.25 -3.39 11.15
N ARG A 268 -6.53 -2.48 11.80
CA ARG A 268 -7.12 -1.50 12.73
C ARG A 268 -7.92 -0.40 12.01
N PRO A 269 -8.98 0.16 12.63
CA PRO A 269 -9.73 1.27 12.07
C PRO A 269 -8.85 2.48 11.75
N ALA A 270 -9.20 3.25 10.72
CA ALA A 270 -8.40 4.41 10.27
C ALA A 270 -8.20 5.50 11.35
N ALA A 271 -9.05 5.55 12.38
CA ALA A 271 -8.92 6.45 13.53
C ALA A 271 -7.88 5.99 14.57
N ALA A 272 -7.36 4.76 14.47
CA ALA A 272 -6.38 4.18 15.38
C ALA A 272 -4.92 4.34 14.90
N PHE A 273 -4.69 5.09 13.82
CA PHE A 273 -3.35 5.50 13.36
C PHE A 273 -2.96 6.80 14.06
N SER A 274 -1.76 6.86 14.63
CA SER A 274 -1.25 8.08 15.26
C SER A 274 -0.91 9.16 14.21
N PRO A 275 -0.83 10.44 14.60
CA PRO A 275 -0.36 11.51 13.70
C PRO A 275 1.03 11.24 13.10
N GLU A 276 1.93 10.62 13.87
CA GLU A 276 3.27 10.23 13.45
C GLU A 276 3.22 9.12 12.40
N GLU A 277 2.41 8.08 12.62
CA GLU A 277 2.20 6.99 11.66
C GLU A 277 1.59 7.51 10.36
N LEU A 278 0.57 8.37 10.45
CA LEU A 278 -0.03 9.02 9.28
C LEU A 278 0.99 9.90 8.53
N SER A 279 1.86 10.61 9.25
CA SER A 279 2.95 11.39 8.65
C SER A 279 3.95 10.51 7.90
N ALA A 280 4.33 9.39 8.51
CA ALA A 280 5.24 8.39 7.95
C ALA A 280 4.65 7.75 6.68
N ILE A 281 3.42 7.23 6.74
CA ILE A 281 2.66 6.70 5.60
C ILE A 281 2.63 7.71 4.44
N ASN A 282 2.25 8.96 4.74
CA ASN A 282 2.21 10.02 3.72
C ASN A 282 3.60 10.33 3.14
N GLN A 283 4.67 10.16 3.90
CA GLN A 283 6.05 10.32 3.41
C GLN A 283 6.47 9.16 2.50
N ALA A 284 6.16 7.90 2.84
CA ALA A 284 6.39 6.76 1.93
C ALA A 284 5.63 6.92 0.61
N VAL A 285 4.32 7.24 0.66
CA VAL A 285 3.52 7.48 -0.55
C VAL A 285 4.15 8.56 -1.44
N ARG A 286 4.55 9.70 -0.85
CA ARG A 286 5.24 10.76 -1.61
C ARG A 286 6.58 10.30 -2.19
N ARG A 287 7.46 9.67 -1.40
CA ARG A 287 8.76 9.16 -1.86
C ARG A 287 8.58 8.20 -3.04
N TYR A 288 7.68 7.24 -2.92
CA TYR A 288 7.41 6.24 -3.96
C TYR A 288 6.84 6.86 -5.24
N THR A 289 5.84 7.74 -5.14
CA THR A 289 5.30 8.43 -6.33
C THR A 289 6.31 9.35 -7.02
N ALA A 290 7.24 9.96 -6.27
CA ALA A 290 8.33 10.75 -6.83
C ALA A 290 9.36 9.87 -7.56
N ALA A 291 9.72 8.71 -7.00
CA ALA A 291 10.60 7.73 -7.64
C ALA A 291 9.99 7.20 -8.95
N LEU A 292 8.72 6.78 -8.95
CA LEU A 292 8.02 6.38 -10.18
C LEU A 292 8.00 7.49 -11.24
N ALA A 293 7.77 8.75 -10.82
CA ALA A 293 7.78 9.88 -11.75
C ALA A 293 9.15 10.13 -12.38
N ASP A 294 10.24 9.99 -11.61
CA ASP A 294 11.62 10.07 -12.10
C ASP A 294 11.95 8.91 -13.06
N THR A 295 11.64 7.66 -12.70
CA THR A 295 11.83 6.49 -13.58
C THR A 295 11.09 6.66 -14.91
N ARG A 296 9.83 7.12 -14.90
CA ARG A 296 9.07 7.39 -16.12
C ARG A 296 9.66 8.56 -16.92
N ALA A 297 10.15 9.61 -16.25
CA ALA A 297 10.78 10.75 -16.93
C ALA A 297 12.09 10.37 -17.62
N ARG A 298 12.90 9.48 -17.04
CA ARG A 298 14.11 8.92 -17.66
C ARG A 298 13.76 8.08 -18.88
N ARG A 299 12.86 7.11 -18.74
CA ARG A 299 12.34 6.28 -19.86
C ARG A 299 11.77 7.15 -20.99
N ALA A 300 11.06 8.23 -20.67
CA ALA A 300 10.54 9.18 -21.67
C ALA A 300 11.66 9.99 -22.36
N ALA A 301 12.66 10.47 -21.62
CA ALA A 301 13.80 11.18 -22.19
C ALA A 301 14.66 10.28 -23.11
N GLU A 302 14.84 9.03 -22.74
CA GLU A 302 15.48 7.99 -23.55
C GLU A 302 14.67 7.69 -24.83
N GLY A 303 13.34 7.59 -24.71
CA GLY A 303 12.42 7.34 -25.83
C GLY A 303 12.18 8.51 -26.79
N GLU A 304 12.24 9.77 -26.32
CA GLU A 304 12.07 10.97 -27.16
C GLU A 304 13.40 11.50 -27.74
N GLY A 305 14.54 11.15 -27.13
CA GLY A 305 15.87 11.62 -27.54
C GLY A 305 16.62 10.70 -28.51
N GLY A 306 16.28 9.41 -28.58
CA GLY A 306 16.94 8.43 -29.44
C GLY A 306 16.05 7.97 -30.59
N GLY A 307 16.47 8.25 -31.85
CA GLY A 307 15.89 7.73 -33.10
C GLY A 307 14.35 7.68 -33.13
N GLN A 308 13.65 6.54 -33.08
CA GLN A 308 14.03 5.12 -33.29
C GLN A 308 15.36 4.63 -32.69
N GLY A 309 15.60 4.90 -31.42
CA GLY A 309 16.60 4.20 -30.62
C GLY A 309 16.20 2.73 -30.55
N LYS A 310 17.18 1.84 -30.74
CA LYS A 310 16.97 0.41 -30.51
C LYS A 310 16.58 0.25 -29.04
N MET A 311 15.29 0.03 -28.77
CA MET A 311 14.92 -0.80 -27.62
C MET A 311 15.74 -2.09 -27.70
N ASN A 312 15.96 -2.77 -26.57
CA ASN A 312 16.52 -4.13 -26.53
C ASN A 312 15.52 -5.18 -27.07
N ARG A 313 14.73 -4.79 -28.08
CA ARG A 313 13.98 -5.62 -28.99
C ARG A 313 14.97 -6.62 -29.57
N LEU A 314 14.71 -7.89 -29.29
CA LEU A 314 15.66 -8.95 -29.53
C LEU A 314 15.91 -9.06 -31.04
N PRO A 315 17.18 -9.03 -31.51
CA PRO A 315 17.47 -8.93 -32.94
C PRO A 315 16.77 -10.04 -33.72
N ASP A 316 16.09 -9.70 -34.83
CA ASP A 316 15.30 -10.67 -35.60
C ASP A 316 16.17 -11.79 -36.23
N ASP A 317 17.50 -11.61 -36.24
CA ASP A 317 18.53 -12.50 -36.75
C ASP A 317 19.26 -13.34 -35.67
N VAL A 318 18.93 -13.17 -34.39
CA VAL A 318 19.50 -13.94 -33.27
C VAL A 318 18.52 -15.00 -32.80
N ASP A 319 18.93 -16.27 -32.83
CA ASP A 319 18.21 -17.37 -32.18
C ASP A 319 18.18 -17.14 -30.66
N LEU A 320 16.98 -17.10 -30.10
CA LEU A 320 16.75 -16.89 -28.67
C LEU A 320 16.51 -18.16 -27.89
N TYR A 321 16.65 -19.36 -28.49
CA TYR A 321 16.57 -20.59 -27.72
C TYR A 321 17.49 -20.52 -26.49
N ASP A 322 16.91 -20.81 -25.33
CA ASP A 322 17.52 -20.75 -23.99
C ASP A 322 17.81 -19.33 -23.43
N ALA A 323 17.39 -18.26 -24.09
CA ALA A 323 17.55 -16.90 -23.58
C ALA A 323 16.54 -16.58 -22.44
N ILE A 324 16.98 -15.86 -21.41
CA ILE A 324 16.09 -15.17 -20.48
C ILE A 324 15.66 -13.84 -21.11
N VAL A 325 14.35 -13.60 -21.15
CA VAL A 325 13.72 -12.38 -21.66
C VAL A 325 12.67 -11.86 -20.69
N VAL A 326 12.34 -10.58 -20.78
CA VAL A 326 11.22 -9.97 -20.05
C VAL A 326 9.98 -10.01 -20.94
N ASP A 327 8.86 -10.55 -20.44
CA ASP A 327 7.57 -10.47 -21.10
C ASP A 327 6.80 -9.20 -20.66
N ASP A 328 6.76 -8.22 -21.56
CA ASP A 328 5.95 -7.01 -21.40
C ASP A 328 4.44 -7.30 -21.46
N ALA A 329 3.99 -8.47 -21.96
CA ALA A 329 2.57 -8.81 -22.03
C ALA A 329 1.93 -9.00 -20.65
N ILE A 330 2.69 -9.54 -19.68
CA ILE A 330 2.26 -9.75 -18.29
C ILE A 330 2.72 -8.65 -17.33
N GLY A 331 3.40 -7.62 -17.85
CA GLY A 331 3.84 -6.46 -17.07
C GLY A 331 5.27 -6.55 -16.52
N GLY A 332 6.17 -7.28 -17.20
CA GLY A 332 7.59 -7.32 -16.87
C GLY A 332 8.04 -8.57 -16.11
N GLY A 333 7.36 -9.71 -16.30
CA GLY A 333 7.81 -10.98 -15.74
C GLY A 333 8.97 -11.56 -16.56
N MET A 334 10.00 -12.08 -15.89
CA MET A 334 11.10 -12.76 -16.60
C MET A 334 10.75 -14.20 -16.92
N VAL A 335 11.07 -14.61 -18.13
CA VAL A 335 10.72 -15.91 -18.71
C VAL A 335 11.89 -16.48 -19.52
N ARG A 336 12.00 -17.81 -19.57
CA ARG A 336 12.98 -18.54 -20.38
C ARG A 336 12.38 -18.87 -21.74
N VAL A 337 13.05 -18.51 -22.84
CA VAL A 337 12.63 -18.89 -24.20
C VAL A 337 12.98 -20.36 -24.43
N ILE A 338 11.96 -21.20 -24.62
CA ILE A 338 12.10 -22.64 -24.88
C ILE A 338 11.90 -23.02 -26.35
N ALA A 339 11.40 -22.10 -27.19
CA ALA A 339 11.52 -22.19 -28.65
C ALA A 339 11.36 -20.81 -29.31
N ASP A 340 12.25 -20.47 -30.23
CA ASP A 340 12.11 -19.31 -31.11
C ASP A 340 11.34 -19.72 -32.38
N ARG A 341 10.22 -19.05 -32.67
CA ARG A 341 9.37 -19.27 -33.85
C ARG A 341 9.34 -18.03 -34.75
N GLY A 342 10.37 -17.20 -34.70
CA GLY A 342 10.48 -15.94 -35.45
C GLY A 342 9.60 -14.86 -34.83
N GLU A 343 8.37 -14.68 -35.31
CA GLU A 343 7.46 -13.64 -34.81
C GLU A 343 6.96 -13.91 -33.37
N HIS A 344 7.05 -15.15 -32.91
CA HIS A 344 6.59 -15.58 -31.58
C HIS A 344 7.70 -16.35 -30.87
N LEU A 345 7.79 -16.19 -29.55
CA LEU A 345 8.64 -16.95 -28.67
C LEU A 345 7.75 -17.84 -27.82
N ARG A 346 8.04 -19.14 -27.80
CA ARG A 346 7.47 -20.03 -26.78
C ARG A 346 8.34 -19.90 -25.54
N VAL A 347 7.74 -19.49 -24.44
CA VAL A 347 8.41 -19.18 -23.19
C VAL A 347 7.89 -20.05 -22.04
N MET A 348 8.69 -20.14 -20.99
CA MET A 348 8.36 -20.77 -19.72
C MET A 348 8.65 -19.77 -18.59
N ASP A 349 7.69 -19.54 -17.69
CA ASP A 349 7.90 -18.66 -16.54
C ASP A 349 8.39 -19.41 -15.29
N SER A 350 8.54 -18.68 -14.17
CA SER A 350 9.00 -19.21 -12.88
C SER A 350 8.04 -20.20 -12.20
N ALA A 351 6.78 -20.30 -12.65
CA ALA A 351 5.86 -21.34 -12.21
C ALA A 351 5.97 -22.62 -13.05
N GLY A 352 6.75 -22.59 -14.15
CA GLY A 352 6.80 -23.64 -15.15
C GLY A 352 5.66 -23.57 -16.17
N ASP A 353 4.86 -22.49 -16.17
CA ASP A 353 3.77 -22.33 -17.13
C ASP A 353 4.35 -21.97 -18.51
N VAL A 354 3.91 -22.70 -19.54
CA VAL A 354 4.44 -22.60 -20.91
C VAL A 354 3.42 -21.95 -21.84
N TYR A 355 3.80 -20.85 -22.50
CA TYR A 355 2.94 -20.08 -23.39
C TYR A 355 3.70 -19.43 -24.55
N ASP A 356 2.97 -18.93 -25.55
CA ASP A 356 3.54 -18.21 -26.70
C ASP A 356 3.35 -16.69 -26.51
N ILE A 357 4.44 -15.91 -26.63
CA ILE A 357 4.42 -14.44 -26.63
C ILE A 357 4.90 -13.88 -27.98
N PRO A 358 4.39 -12.74 -28.48
CA PRO A 358 4.96 -12.10 -29.66
C PRO A 358 6.38 -11.59 -29.37
N ARG A 359 7.36 -11.84 -30.25
CA ARG A 359 8.77 -11.43 -30.08
C ARG A 359 8.93 -9.94 -29.77
N TRP A 360 8.06 -9.09 -30.31
CA TRP A 360 8.09 -7.64 -30.08
C TRP A 360 7.63 -7.19 -28.68
N LYS A 361 7.07 -8.09 -27.86
CA LYS A 361 6.79 -7.90 -26.43
C LYS A 361 7.87 -8.47 -25.51
N ALA A 362 8.89 -9.09 -26.10
CA ALA A 362 10.04 -9.56 -25.36
C ALA A 362 11.20 -8.57 -25.52
N HIS A 363 11.90 -8.29 -24.43
CA HIS A 363 13.16 -7.56 -24.45
C HIS A 363 14.22 -8.27 -23.60
N ARG A 364 15.49 -8.02 -23.91
CA ARG A 364 16.60 -8.51 -23.07
C ARG A 364 16.52 -7.81 -21.70
N PRO A 365 16.49 -8.53 -20.56
CA PRO A 365 16.26 -7.92 -19.26
C PRO A 365 17.39 -6.96 -18.89
N ASP A 366 17.02 -5.84 -18.27
CA ASP A 366 17.97 -4.90 -17.67
C ASP A 366 18.15 -5.13 -16.16
N GLU A 367 19.04 -4.37 -15.53
CA GLU A 367 19.37 -4.54 -14.11
C GLU A 367 18.16 -4.32 -13.18
N LEU A 368 17.18 -3.49 -13.58
CA LEU A 368 15.96 -3.25 -12.82
C LEU A 368 15.03 -4.46 -12.88
N ASP A 369 14.92 -5.11 -14.04
CA ASP A 369 14.04 -6.28 -14.21
C ASP A 369 14.49 -7.44 -13.31
N TYR A 370 15.80 -7.74 -13.28
CA TYR A 370 16.37 -8.74 -12.36
C TYR A 370 16.18 -8.38 -10.87
N ARG A 371 16.28 -7.09 -10.52
CA ARG A 371 16.00 -6.61 -9.14
C ARG A 371 14.53 -6.72 -8.75
N VAL A 372 13.59 -6.75 -9.71
CA VAL A 372 12.14 -6.83 -9.46
C VAL A 372 11.64 -8.28 -9.47
N ALA A 373 12.20 -9.15 -10.31
CA ALA A 373 11.70 -10.50 -10.55
C ALA A 373 12.27 -11.60 -9.61
N SER A 374 13.17 -11.26 -8.68
CA SER A 374 13.79 -12.21 -7.73
C SER A 374 14.45 -13.45 -8.37
N VAL A 375 15.21 -13.24 -9.46
CA VAL A 375 15.98 -14.29 -10.16
C VAL A 375 17.46 -13.92 -10.16
N ALA A 376 18.33 -14.91 -10.01
CA ALA A 376 19.78 -14.71 -10.12
C ALA A 376 20.18 -14.37 -11.58
N MET A 377 20.77 -13.20 -11.81
CA MET A 377 21.22 -12.75 -13.14
C MET A 377 22.60 -13.30 -13.47
N PRO A 378 22.79 -14.18 -14.47
CA PRO A 378 24.14 -14.56 -14.91
C PRO A 378 24.89 -13.35 -15.52
N PHE A 379 26.17 -13.20 -15.21
CA PHE A 379 27.04 -12.16 -15.80
C PHE A 379 28.43 -12.71 -16.16
N ASP A 380 29.12 -12.06 -17.10
CA ASP A 380 30.50 -12.41 -17.46
C ASP A 380 31.49 -11.73 -16.48
N PRO A 381 32.29 -12.49 -15.71
CA PRO A 381 33.31 -11.92 -14.82
C PRO A 381 34.39 -11.10 -15.55
N ALA A 382 34.55 -11.25 -16.88
CA ALA A 382 35.46 -10.41 -17.67
C ALA A 382 34.92 -8.98 -17.89
N GLU A 383 33.62 -8.75 -17.72
CA GLU A 383 32.99 -7.43 -17.86
C GLU A 383 32.89 -6.66 -16.53
N GLN A 384 33.04 -7.33 -15.38
CA GLN A 384 32.79 -6.76 -14.04
C GLN A 384 33.87 -7.17 -13.02
N ASP A 385 34.56 -6.17 -12.45
CA ASP A 385 35.62 -6.32 -11.45
C ASP A 385 35.01 -6.34 -10.03
N GLU A 386 34.72 -7.55 -9.52
CA GLU A 386 33.94 -7.75 -8.29
C GLU A 386 34.39 -8.96 -7.47
N THR A 387 33.90 -9.07 -6.24
CA THR A 387 34.14 -10.21 -5.34
C THR A 387 32.85 -10.93 -4.98
N CYS A 388 32.89 -12.26 -4.91
CA CYS A 388 31.79 -13.08 -4.42
C CYS A 388 31.52 -12.76 -2.95
N GLU A 389 30.33 -12.23 -2.63
CA GLU A 389 29.99 -11.77 -1.27
C GLU A 389 30.08 -12.91 -0.25
N HIS A 390 29.71 -14.14 -0.64
CA HIS A 390 29.71 -15.28 0.26
C HIS A 390 31.11 -15.85 0.58
N CYS A 391 32.03 -15.90 -0.40
CA CYS A 391 33.32 -16.60 -0.25
C CYS A 391 34.57 -15.74 -0.50
N GLY A 392 34.40 -14.48 -0.88
CA GLY A 392 35.51 -13.54 -1.16
C GLY A 392 36.34 -13.86 -2.41
N ARG A 393 35.98 -14.88 -3.21
CA ARG A 393 36.63 -15.14 -4.52
C ARG A 393 36.48 -13.90 -5.41
N TRP A 394 37.53 -13.52 -6.13
CA TRP A 394 37.53 -12.38 -7.05
C TRP A 394 37.18 -12.81 -8.49
N THR A 395 36.48 -11.97 -9.27
CA THR A 395 36.09 -12.29 -10.65
C THR A 395 37.30 -12.46 -11.57
N GLY A 396 38.34 -11.63 -11.40
CA GLY A 396 39.55 -11.68 -12.23
C GLY A 396 40.38 -12.98 -12.11
N ASP A 397 40.22 -13.76 -11.04
CA ASP A 397 40.91 -15.05 -10.84
C ASP A 397 40.15 -16.25 -11.44
N SER A 398 38.96 -16.02 -12.04
CA SER A 398 37.91 -17.05 -12.14
C SER A 398 37.54 -17.47 -13.57
N THR A 399 38.56 -17.75 -14.41
CA THR A 399 38.36 -18.19 -15.80
C THR A 399 37.48 -19.44 -15.89
N GLY A 400 36.34 -19.34 -16.58
CA GLY A 400 35.44 -20.47 -16.86
C GLY A 400 34.46 -20.84 -15.74
N THR A 401 34.32 -20.00 -14.72
CA THR A 401 33.24 -20.13 -13.71
C THR A 401 32.09 -19.21 -14.07
N THR A 402 30.84 -19.69 -14.00
CA THR A 402 29.65 -18.85 -14.14
C THR A 402 29.51 -17.95 -12.91
N TRP A 403 29.08 -16.70 -13.11
CA TRP A 403 28.83 -15.74 -12.04
C TRP A 403 27.41 -15.21 -12.10
N PHE A 404 26.88 -14.83 -10.94
CA PHE A 404 25.50 -14.41 -10.79
C PHE A 404 25.39 -13.15 -9.93
N LYS A 405 24.49 -12.23 -10.28
CA LYS A 405 24.02 -11.17 -9.38
C LYS A 405 22.75 -11.62 -8.68
N ILE A 406 22.73 -11.50 -7.35
CA ILE A 406 21.54 -11.68 -6.51
C ILE A 406 21.45 -10.40 -5.67
N PHE A 407 20.29 -9.73 -5.66
CA PHE A 407 20.12 -8.37 -5.12
C PHE A 407 21.08 -7.27 -5.63
N GLY A 408 21.90 -7.56 -6.66
CA GLY A 408 22.96 -6.67 -7.18
C GLY A 408 24.35 -6.97 -6.60
N GLU A 409 24.47 -7.89 -5.65
CA GLU A 409 25.72 -8.44 -5.13
C GLU A 409 26.17 -9.63 -5.99
N ALA A 410 27.48 -9.80 -6.18
CA ALA A 410 28.03 -10.91 -6.97
C ALA A 410 28.21 -12.19 -6.16
N PHE A 411 27.92 -13.31 -6.80
CA PHE A 411 28.14 -14.66 -6.30
C PHE A 411 28.76 -15.52 -7.40
N CYS A 412 29.82 -16.26 -7.10
CA CYS A 412 30.32 -17.28 -8.02
C CYS A 412 29.35 -18.47 -8.08
N GLY A 413 29.37 -19.25 -9.15
CA GLY A 413 28.45 -20.39 -9.37
C GLY A 413 28.44 -21.44 -8.25
N ASP A 414 29.53 -21.59 -7.48
CA ASP A 414 29.58 -22.47 -6.31
C ASP A 414 28.70 -21.96 -5.14
N CYS A 415 28.57 -20.63 -5.00
CA CYS A 415 27.90 -19.96 -3.87
C CYS A 415 26.51 -19.43 -4.23
N ALA A 416 26.26 -19.12 -5.50
CA ALA A 416 25.00 -18.51 -5.94
C ALA A 416 23.75 -19.39 -5.67
N PRO A 417 23.78 -20.74 -5.79
CA PRO A 417 22.66 -21.60 -5.38
C PRO A 417 22.43 -21.66 -3.86
N LEU A 418 23.40 -21.24 -3.03
CA LEU A 418 23.21 -21.13 -1.58
C LEU A 418 22.54 -19.78 -1.28
N ALA A 419 23.11 -18.69 -1.78
CA ALA A 419 22.54 -17.35 -1.64
C ALA A 419 21.11 -17.27 -2.18
N ALA A 420 20.83 -17.91 -3.34
CA ALA A 420 19.49 -17.95 -3.91
C ALA A 420 18.48 -18.59 -2.95
N ARG A 421 18.84 -19.71 -2.30
CA ARG A 421 17.99 -20.38 -1.29
C ARG A 421 17.90 -19.64 0.05
N GLU A 422 18.91 -18.86 0.43
CA GLU A 422 18.84 -18.00 1.61
C GLU A 422 17.92 -16.77 1.39
N HIS A 423 17.60 -16.47 0.13
CA HIS A 423 16.85 -15.29 -0.29
C HIS A 423 15.53 -15.57 -1.01
N ASP A 424 15.11 -16.84 -1.13
CA ASP A 424 13.96 -17.29 -1.95
C ASP A 424 14.02 -16.80 -3.42
N TYR A 425 15.23 -16.68 -3.97
CA TYR A 425 15.47 -16.37 -5.38
C TYR A 425 15.44 -17.65 -6.22
N VAL A 426 14.83 -17.59 -7.41
CA VAL A 426 14.86 -18.71 -8.35
C VAL A 426 16.22 -18.76 -9.03
N PHE A 427 16.87 -19.92 -8.99
CA PHE A 427 18.16 -20.12 -9.63
C PHE A 427 17.99 -20.67 -11.06
N PRO A 428 18.69 -20.14 -12.09
CA PRO A 428 18.51 -20.57 -13.48
C PRO A 428 18.68 -22.08 -13.72
N ASP A 429 19.57 -22.75 -12.97
CA ASP A 429 19.80 -24.19 -13.14
C ASP A 429 18.66 -25.06 -12.57
N ASP A 430 17.77 -24.52 -11.72
CA ASP A 430 16.58 -25.23 -11.26
C ASP A 430 15.46 -25.26 -12.32
N TYR A 431 15.61 -24.53 -13.44
CA TYR A 431 14.71 -24.59 -14.61
C TYR A 431 15.03 -25.74 -15.59
N VAL A 432 15.84 -26.73 -15.19
CA VAL A 432 16.02 -27.94 -16.02
C VAL A 432 14.68 -28.66 -16.15
N LEU A 433 14.08 -28.56 -17.35
CA LEU A 433 12.94 -29.39 -17.76
C LEU A 433 13.26 -30.86 -17.47
N PRO A 434 12.30 -31.67 -16.98
CA PRO A 434 12.46 -33.12 -16.99
C PRO A 434 12.77 -33.54 -18.43
N ALA A 435 13.90 -34.22 -18.63
CA ALA A 435 14.52 -34.39 -19.95
C ALA A 435 13.80 -35.38 -20.89
N ASP A 436 12.59 -35.82 -20.53
CA ASP A 436 11.81 -36.85 -21.22
C ASP A 436 10.43 -36.29 -21.63
N GLU A 437 9.98 -36.66 -22.82
CA GLU A 437 8.64 -36.41 -23.40
C GLU A 437 8.32 -35.04 -24.06
N VAL A 438 9.11 -34.62 -25.06
CA VAL A 438 8.51 -34.03 -26.29
C VAL A 438 9.21 -34.57 -27.56
N PRO A 439 8.68 -35.61 -28.22
CA PRO A 439 9.12 -35.96 -29.56
C PRO A 439 8.62 -34.92 -30.58
N TYR A 440 9.55 -34.18 -31.17
CA TYR A 440 9.25 -33.29 -32.30
C TYR A 440 9.30 -34.11 -33.60
N GLU A 441 8.16 -34.66 -34.01
CA GLU A 441 8.00 -35.17 -35.39
C GLU A 441 7.86 -33.99 -36.35
N GLY A 442 8.65 -34.00 -37.43
CA GLY A 442 8.64 -33.01 -38.51
C GLY A 442 8.01 -33.52 -39.79
#